data_AF-A0ABC8KSZ4-F1
#
_entry.id   AF-A0ABC8KSZ4-F1
#
_cell.length_a   1.000
_cell.length_b   1.000
_cell.length_c   1.000
_cell.angle_alpha   90.00
_cell.angle_beta   90.00
_cell.angle_gamma   90.00
#
_symmetry.space_group_name_H-M   'P 1'
#
loop_
_entity.id
_entity.type
_entity.pdbx_description
1 polymer ?
#
loop_
_entity_poly.entity_id
_entity_poly.type
_entity_poly.pdbx_seq_one_letter_code
_entity_poly.pdbx_strand_id
1 'polypeptide(L)'
;MKASCTKPVLVTCTILLLLIVAQESRVAAVEQCNPMQLMPCKDAILNGSNPSNICCAKLKEQQHCVCQYMRNPNFKSFFNSPNAKMVATHCQCQPKC
;
A
#
# COMPACT_ATOMS: atom_id res chain seq x y z
N MET A 1 -1.28 -47.47 -40.65
CA MET A 1 0.03 -46.79 -40.51
C MET A 1 -0.10 -45.77 -39.38
N LYS A 2 0.92 -45.68 -38.53
CA LYS A 2 0.90 -45.08 -37.18
C LYS A 2 1.14 -43.56 -37.20
N ALA A 3 0.55 -42.87 -36.22
CA ALA A 3 0.89 -41.53 -35.72
C ALA A 3 0.65 -40.38 -36.72
N SER A 4 0.27 -39.15 -36.34
CA SER A 4 0.70 -38.40 -35.17
C SER A 4 -0.15 -37.12 -35.03
N CYS A 5 -1.41 -37.23 -34.59
CA CYS A 5 -2.24 -36.05 -34.23
C CYS A 5 -2.00 -35.55 -32.79
N THR A 6 -0.95 -36.03 -32.13
CA THR A 6 -0.63 -35.71 -30.74
C THR A 6 0.14 -34.40 -30.59
N LYS A 7 0.83 -33.95 -31.64
CA LYS A 7 1.76 -32.81 -31.59
C LYS A 7 1.10 -31.43 -31.45
N PRO A 8 0.04 -31.06 -32.19
CA PRO A 8 -0.49 -29.69 -32.11
C PRO A 8 -1.25 -29.45 -30.79
N VAL A 9 -1.93 -30.47 -30.26
CA VAL A 9 -2.71 -30.40 -29.01
C VAL A 9 -1.79 -30.22 -27.78
N LEU A 10 -0.65 -30.92 -27.77
CA LEU A 10 0.35 -30.74 -26.70
C LEU A 10 0.94 -29.32 -26.73
N VAL A 11 1.26 -28.81 -27.92
CA VAL A 11 1.84 -27.47 -28.08
C VAL A 11 0.85 -26.40 -27.61
N THR A 12 -0.43 -26.50 -27.98
CA THR A 12 -1.46 -25.54 -27.51
C THR A 12 -1.66 -25.57 -25.99
N CYS A 13 -1.64 -26.76 -25.36
CA CYS A 13 -1.76 -26.85 -23.90
C CYS A 13 -0.54 -26.24 -23.18
N THR A 14 0.67 -26.45 -23.71
CA THR A 14 1.88 -25.86 -23.10
C THR A 14 1.90 -24.33 -23.17
N ILE A 15 1.44 -23.75 -24.28
CA ILE A 15 1.34 -22.29 -24.44
C ILE A 15 0.28 -21.71 -23.51
N LEU A 16 -0.88 -22.37 -23.37
CA LEU A 16 -1.93 -21.94 -22.43
C LEU A 16 -1.44 -21.99 -20.98
N LEU A 17 -0.72 -23.05 -20.59
CA LEU A 17 -0.15 -23.18 -19.25
C LEU A 17 0.90 -22.10 -18.96
N LEU A 18 1.73 -21.75 -19.94
CA LEU A 18 2.72 -20.66 -19.81
C LEU A 18 2.05 -19.29 -19.64
N LEU A 19 0.93 -19.03 -20.30
CA LEU A 19 0.19 -17.77 -20.17
C LEU A 19 -0.48 -17.60 -18.79
N ILE A 20 -0.93 -18.71 -18.18
CA ILE A 20 -1.52 -18.70 -16.83
C ILE A 20 -0.43 -18.44 -15.77
N VAL A 21 0.78 -18.95 -15.96
CA VAL A 21 1.93 -18.74 -15.04
C VAL A 21 2.49 -17.31 -15.13
N ALA A 22 2.35 -16.63 -16.28
CA ALA A 22 2.78 -15.24 -16.44
C ALA A 22 1.93 -14.22 -15.66
N GLN A 23 0.81 -14.65 -15.07
CA GLN A 23 0.09 -13.88 -14.05
C GLN A 23 0.80 -14.02 -12.70
N GLU A 24 2.11 -13.73 -12.66
CA GLU A 24 2.74 -13.35 -11.41
C GLU A 24 2.12 -12.00 -11.03
N SER A 25 1.08 -12.10 -10.20
CA SER A 25 0.57 -11.01 -9.40
C SER A 25 1.78 -10.26 -8.89
N ARG A 26 1.93 -9.02 -9.35
CA ARG A 26 2.82 -8.05 -8.74
C ARG A 26 2.30 -7.87 -7.32
N VAL A 27 2.71 -8.75 -6.41
CA VAL A 27 2.75 -8.49 -4.99
C VAL A 27 3.84 -7.44 -4.90
N ALA A 28 3.47 -6.19 -5.22
CA ALA A 28 4.20 -5.02 -4.76
C ALA A 28 4.44 -5.32 -3.29
N ALA A 29 5.72 -5.42 -2.90
CA ALA A 29 6.07 -5.66 -1.51
C ALA A 29 5.27 -4.66 -0.69
N VAL A 30 4.21 -5.13 -0.04
CA VAL A 30 3.38 -4.26 0.79
C VAL A 30 4.28 -4.00 1.96
N GLU A 31 4.96 -2.86 1.93
CA GLU A 31 5.72 -2.36 3.04
C GLU A 31 4.76 -2.41 4.23
N GLN A 32 5.04 -3.33 5.17
CA GLN A 32 4.04 -3.72 6.16
C GLN A 32 3.56 -2.46 6.86
N CYS A 33 2.24 -2.22 6.83
CA CYS A 33 1.62 -1.07 7.45
C CYS A 33 1.98 -1.05 8.94
N ASN A 34 3.00 -0.29 9.31
CA ASN A 34 3.47 -0.14 10.68
C ASN A 34 3.28 1.30 11.17
N PRO A 35 2.27 1.56 12.03
CA PRO A 35 1.99 2.90 12.53
C PRO A 35 3.12 3.47 13.40
N MET A 36 4.04 2.63 13.90
CA MET A 36 5.21 3.11 14.66
C MET A 36 6.18 3.89 13.79
N GLN A 37 6.21 3.68 12.48
CA GLN A 37 7.04 4.51 11.59
C GLN A 37 6.52 5.95 11.45
N LEU A 38 5.26 6.21 11.86
CA LEU A 38 4.66 7.54 11.91
C LEU A 38 4.89 8.27 13.24
N MET A 39 5.66 7.68 14.17
CA MET A 39 6.08 8.36 15.41
C MET A 39 6.69 9.76 15.19
N PRO A 40 7.46 10.05 14.12
CA PRO A 40 7.96 11.39 13.85
C PRO A 40 6.85 12.44 13.66
N CYS A 41 5.62 12.03 13.34
CA CYS A 41 4.46 12.90 13.23
C CYS A 41 3.72 13.11 14.55
N LYS A 42 4.08 12.40 15.63
CA LYS A 42 3.33 12.43 16.90
C LYS A 42 3.18 13.85 17.45
N ASP A 43 4.26 14.62 17.41
CA ASP A 43 4.29 15.95 18.02
C ASP A 43 3.41 16.91 17.22
N ALA A 44 3.51 16.85 15.89
CA ALA A 44 2.67 17.63 14.98
C ALA A 44 1.19 17.30 15.12
N ILE A 45 0.85 16.02 15.33
CA ILE A 45 -0.55 15.58 15.47
C ILE A 45 -1.10 15.93 16.87
N LEU A 46 -0.32 15.73 17.94
CA LEU A 46 -0.79 15.98 19.30
C LEU A 46 -0.79 17.48 19.66
N ASN A 47 0.28 18.18 19.31
CA ASN A 47 0.53 19.57 19.72
C ASN A 47 0.28 20.59 18.61
N GLY A 48 0.02 20.16 17.37
CA GLY A 48 -0.18 21.08 16.23
C GLY A 48 1.11 21.77 15.78
N SER A 49 2.26 21.22 16.14
CA SER A 49 3.56 21.74 15.70
C SER A 49 3.80 21.45 14.21
N ASN A 50 4.81 22.14 13.64
CA ASN A 50 5.12 21.97 12.23
C ASN A 50 5.71 20.57 11.98
N PRO A 51 5.19 19.78 11.02
CA PRO A 51 5.68 18.43 10.79
C PRO A 51 7.11 18.43 10.24
N SER A 52 7.93 17.51 10.75
CA SER A 52 9.30 17.34 10.26
C SER A 52 9.33 16.75 8.85
N ASN A 53 10.44 16.95 8.13
CA ASN A 53 10.65 16.32 6.82
C ASN A 53 10.58 14.78 6.90
N ILE A 54 11.05 14.21 8.01
CA ILE A 54 11.00 12.76 8.27
C ILE A 54 9.55 12.30 8.43
N CYS A 55 8.72 13.05 9.17
CA CYS A 55 7.29 12.78 9.26
C CYS A 55 6.64 12.73 7.88
N CYS A 56 6.85 13.76 7.05
CA CYS A 56 6.27 13.79 5.72
C CYS A 56 6.77 12.66 4.82
N ALA A 57 8.05 12.29 4.91
CA ALA A 57 8.60 11.16 4.15
C ALA A 57 7.92 9.84 4.54
N LYS A 58 7.84 9.53 5.85
CA LYS A 58 7.20 8.32 6.35
C LYS A 58 5.70 8.27 6.08
N LEU A 59 5.03 9.42 6.16
CA LEU A 59 3.61 9.52 5.81
C LEU A 59 3.36 9.22 4.34
N LYS A 60 4.23 9.68 3.43
CA LYS A 60 4.13 9.40 1.99
C LYS A 60 4.42 7.93 1.65
N GLU A 61 5.46 7.35 2.26
CA GLU A 61 5.75 5.91 2.12
C GLU A 61 4.53 5.05 2.49
N GLN A 62 3.85 5.41 3.58
CA GLN A 62 2.70 4.68 4.09
C GLN A 62 1.33 5.24 3.68
N GLN A 63 1.25 6.07 2.63
CA GLN A 63 -0.01 6.71 2.23
C GLN A 63 -1.14 5.68 2.01
N HIS A 64 -0.81 4.52 1.44
CA HIS A 64 -1.74 3.42 1.19
C HIS A 64 -2.29 2.77 2.47
N CYS A 65 -1.56 2.88 3.59
CA CYS A 65 -1.93 2.31 4.89
C CYS A 65 -2.83 3.23 5.74
N VAL A 66 -2.86 4.53 5.45
CA VAL A 66 -3.54 5.50 6.33
C VAL A 66 -5.03 5.18 6.48
N CYS A 67 -5.69 4.73 5.42
CA CYS A 67 -7.08 4.30 5.48
C CYS A 67 -7.31 3.09 6.39
N GLN A 68 -6.36 2.15 6.41
CA GLN A 68 -6.42 1.01 7.30
C GLN A 68 -6.29 1.45 8.76
N TYR A 69 -5.44 2.44 9.05
CA TYR A 69 -5.33 3.02 10.40
C TYR A 69 -6.59 3.77 10.81
N MET A 70 -7.21 4.53 9.91
CA MET A 70 -8.47 5.24 10.18
C MET A 70 -9.65 4.29 10.43
N ARG A 71 -9.63 3.08 9.86
CA ARG A 71 -10.63 2.05 10.11
C ARG A 71 -10.47 1.40 11.49
N ASN A 72 -9.26 1.38 12.05
CA ASN A 72 -9.02 0.84 13.38
C ASN A 72 -9.49 1.84 14.46
N PRO A 73 -10.47 1.49 15.32
CA PRO A 73 -11.03 2.41 16.31
C PRO A 73 -9.98 2.94 17.31
N ASN A 74 -8.91 2.19 17.58
CA ASN A 74 -7.83 2.62 18.48
C ASN A 74 -7.00 3.79 17.93
N PHE A 75 -6.88 3.88 16.60
CA PHE A 75 -6.10 4.92 15.92
C PHE A 75 -6.98 5.98 15.24
N LYS A 76 -8.28 5.70 15.10
CA LYS A 76 -9.23 6.56 14.40
C LYS A 76 -9.24 8.00 14.91
N SER A 77 -9.20 8.22 16.23
CA SER A 77 -9.19 9.55 16.84
C SER A 77 -7.92 10.33 16.50
N PHE A 78 -6.78 9.65 16.50
CA PHE A 78 -5.48 10.23 16.17
C PHE A 78 -5.43 10.71 14.72
N PHE A 79 -5.82 9.86 13.76
CA PHE A 79 -5.77 10.18 12.33
C PHE A 79 -6.94 11.06 11.84
N ASN A 80 -8.06 11.15 12.56
CA ASN A 80 -9.16 12.08 12.23
C ASN A 80 -9.06 13.45 12.91
N SER A 81 -8.06 13.67 13.77
CA SER A 81 -7.87 14.93 14.46
C SER A 81 -7.63 16.10 13.47
N PRO A 82 -8.00 17.35 13.84
CA PRO A 82 -7.75 18.51 12.99
C PRO A 82 -6.26 18.68 12.67
N ASN A 83 -5.39 18.40 13.64
CA ASN A 83 -3.94 18.44 13.45
C ASN A 83 -3.45 17.36 12.48
N ALA A 84 -4.00 16.14 12.51
CA ALA A 84 -3.66 15.12 11.51
C ALA A 84 -4.06 15.54 10.09
N LYS A 85 -5.20 16.22 9.93
CA LYS A 85 -5.61 16.81 8.64
C LYS A 85 -4.68 17.94 8.19
N MET A 86 -4.20 18.75 9.14
CA MET A 86 -3.18 19.78 8.88
C MET A 86 -1.87 19.13 8.41
N VAL A 87 -1.39 18.09 9.09
CA VAL A 87 -0.17 17.35 8.70
C VAL A 87 -0.33 16.73 7.32
N ALA A 88 -1.47 16.09 7.05
CA ALA A 88 -1.80 15.54 5.73
C ALA A 88 -1.76 16.62 4.62
N THR A 89 -2.26 17.81 4.91
CA THR A 89 -2.25 18.94 3.96
C THR A 89 -0.83 19.49 3.76
N HIS A 90 -0.10 19.74 4.85
CA HIS A 90 1.27 20.25 4.81
C HIS A 90 2.21 19.30 4.07
N CYS A 91 2.10 17.99 4.34
CA CYS A 91 2.90 16.96 3.67
C CYS A 91 2.36 16.59 2.28
N GLN A 92 1.27 17.21 1.80
CA GLN A 92 0.61 16.91 0.52
C GLN A 92 0.20 15.43 0.38
N CYS A 93 -0.18 14.81 1.49
CA CYS A 93 -0.61 13.41 1.57
C CYS A 93 -2.03 13.38 2.11
N GLN A 94 -3.02 13.59 1.23
CA GLN A 94 -4.44 13.49 1.56
C GLN A 94 -4.94 12.08 1.23
N PRO A 95 -5.05 11.18 2.23
CA PRO A 95 -5.56 9.84 1.98
C PRO A 95 -7.06 9.93 1.69
N LYS A 96 -7.46 9.47 0.49
CA LYS A 96 -8.87 9.30 0.15
C LYS A 96 -9.31 7.94 0.68
N CYS A 97 -9.87 7.98 1.88
CA CYS A 97 -10.59 6.91 2.56
C CYS A 97 -12.04 7.39 2.72
#